data_AF-A0A7U7QN69-F1
#
_entry.id   AF-A0A7U7QN69-F1
#
_cell.length_a   1.000
_cell.length_b   1.000
_cell.length_c   1.000
_cell.angle_alpha   90.00
_cell.angle_beta   90.00
_cell.angle_gamma   90.00
#
_symmetry.space_group_name_H-M   'P 1'
#
loop_
_entity.id
_entity.type
_entity.pdbx_description
1 polymer ?
#
loop_
_entity_poly.entity_id
_entity_poly.type
_entity_poly.pdbx_seq_one_letter_code
_entity_poly.pdbx_strand_id
1 'polypeptide(L)' 'MNRLNYELKNLCKRNHDGAFATQKNRHNGLQLIADQLQAAGFQTSVMSVHDLKGRHISRLVSLWKQQALSDATMK' A
#
# COMPACT_ATOMS: atom_id res chain seq x y z
N MET A 1 7.02 -6.55 9.98
CA MET A 1 6.28 -5.31 9.63
C MET A 1 7.26 -4.15 9.71
N ASN A 2 7.47 -3.42 8.61
CA ASN A 2 8.41 -2.29 8.56
C ASN A 2 7.71 -0.98 9.00
N ARG A 3 8.46 0.14 9.04
CA ARG A 3 7.93 1.45 9.49
C ARG A 3 6.74 1.90 8.65
N LEU A 4 6.83 1.82 7.33
CA LEU A 4 5.74 2.23 6.44
C LEU A 4 4.46 1.41 6.70
N ASN A 5 4.56 0.08 6.85
CA ASN A 5 3.41 -0.75 7.20
C ASN A 5 2.75 -0.31 8.52
N TYR A 6 3.58 0.00 9.53
CA TYR A 6 3.12 0.44 10.84
C TYR A 6 2.37 1.77 10.78
N GLU A 7 2.92 2.76 10.06
CA GLU A 7 2.27 4.06 9.91
C GLU A 7 0.96 3.96 9.11
N LEU A 8 0.90 3.15 8.05
CA LEU A 8 -0.33 2.91 7.28
C LEU A 8 -1.41 2.19 8.10
N LYS A 9 -1.02 1.22 8.94
CA LYS A 9 -1.92 0.57 9.90
C LYS A 9 -2.51 1.59 10.87
N ASN A 10 -1.68 2.47 11.42
CA ASN A 10 -2.13 3.52 12.34
C ASN A 10 -2.98 4.59 11.66
N LEU A 11 -2.77 4.84 10.37
CA LEU A 11 -3.67 5.69 9.59
C LEU A 11 -5.06 5.08 9.50
N CYS A 12 -5.17 3.78 9.18
CA CYS A 12 -6.46 3.08 9.14
C CYS A 12 -7.15 3.02 10.50
N LYS A 13 -6.39 2.82 11.59
CA LYS A 13 -6.93 2.82 12.96
C LYS A 13 -7.45 4.19 13.42
N ARG A 14 -6.92 5.28 12.86
CA ARG A 14 -7.40 6.63 13.19
C ARG A 14 -8.57 7.06 12.33
N ASN A 15 -8.75 6.43 11.17
CA ASN A 15 -9.80 6.76 10.20
C ASN A 15 -10.65 5.52 9.86
N HIS A 16 -11.67 5.29 10.69
CA HIS A 16 -12.66 4.20 10.56
C HIS A 16 -13.79 4.52 9.59
N ASP A 17 -13.46 5.11 8.46
CA ASP A 17 -14.44 5.48 7.45
C ASP A 17 -14.91 4.25 6.64
N GLY A 18 -16.23 4.18 6.39
CA GLY A 18 -16.92 3.10 5.69
C GLY A 18 -17.29 1.88 6.55
N ALA A 19 -17.95 0.90 5.94
CA ALA A 19 -18.33 -0.35 6.59
C ALA A 19 -17.11 -1.22 6.95
N PHE A 20 -17.27 -2.17 7.87
CA PHE A 20 -16.17 -3.04 8.33
C PHE A 20 -15.44 -3.75 7.17
N ALA A 21 -16.15 -4.20 6.14
CA ALA A 21 -15.55 -4.82 4.97
C ALA A 21 -14.67 -3.82 4.19
N THR A 22 -15.15 -2.60 3.98
CA THR A 22 -14.39 -1.52 3.33
C THR A 22 -13.14 -1.14 4.13
N GLN A 23 -13.26 -1.02 5.45
CA GLN A 23 -12.13 -0.75 6.35
C GLN A 23 -11.08 -1.87 6.26
N LYS A 24 -11.52 -3.13 6.27
CA LYS A 24 -10.64 -4.30 6.16
C LYS A 24 -9.92 -4.34 4.81
N ASN A 25 -10.63 -4.08 3.72
CA ASN A 25 -10.04 -4.04 2.37
C ASN A 25 -8.98 -2.93 2.27
N ARG A 26 -9.28 -1.74 2.80
CA ARG A 26 -8.32 -0.62 2.86
C ARG A 26 -7.07 -0.98 3.63
N HIS A 27 -7.24 -1.55 4.83
CA HIS A 27 -6.11 -2.00 5.65
C HIS A 27 -5.25 -3.02 4.90
N ASN A 28 -5.86 -4.07 4.36
CA ASN A 28 -5.15 -5.13 3.66
C ASN A 28 -4.43 -4.64 2.41
N GLY A 29 -5.08 -3.80 1.60
CA GLY A 29 -4.47 -3.21 0.41
C GLY A 29 -3.25 -2.34 0.74
N LEU A 30 -3.33 -1.52 1.78
CA LEU A 30 -2.21 -0.69 2.22
C LEU A 30 -1.04 -1.52 2.78
N GLN A 31 -1.32 -2.62 3.48
CA GLN A 31 -0.27 -3.54 3.93
C GLN A 31 0.44 -4.21 2.73
N LEU A 32 -0.33 -4.70 1.76
CA LEU A 32 0.21 -5.30 0.54
C LEU A 32 1.09 -4.30 -0.23
N ILE A 33 0.65 -3.05 -0.37
CA ILE A 33 1.41 -1.99 -1.03
C ILE A 33 2.77 -1.77 -0.33
N ALA A 34 2.80 -1.69 0.99
CA ALA A 34 4.04 -1.49 1.73
C ALA A 34 5.02 -2.68 1.57
N ASP A 35 4.50 -3.91 1.59
CA ASP A 35 5.30 -5.11 1.39
C ASP A 35 5.85 -5.20 -0.05
N GLN A 36 5.04 -4.85 -1.05
CA GLN A 36 5.47 -4.83 -2.46
C GLN A 36 6.49 -3.72 -2.75
N LEU A 37 6.38 -2.56 -2.10
CA LEU A 37 7.40 -1.53 -2.19
C LEU A 37 8.73 -1.99 -1.57
N GLN A 38 8.68 -2.71 -0.45
CA GLN A 38 9.86 -3.31 0.14
C GLN A 38 10.51 -4.31 -0.83
N ALA A 39 9.70 -5.21 -1.41
CA ALA A 39 10.17 -6.19 -2.38
C ALA A 39 10.72 -5.55 -3.67
N ALA A 40 10.21 -4.37 -4.04
CA ALA A 40 10.71 -3.57 -5.17
C ALA A 40 12.01 -2.80 -4.85
N GLY A 41 12.55 -2.91 -3.63
CA GLY A 41 13.84 -2.31 -3.24
C GLY A 41 13.74 -0.93 -2.60
N PHE A 42 12.53 -0.43 -2.28
CA PHE A 42 12.40 0.83 -1.56
C PHE A 42 12.70 0.64 -0.06
N GLN A 43 13.23 1.69 0.56
CA GLN A 43 13.64 1.70 1.97
C GLN A 43 12.43 1.91 2.90
N THR A 44 11.43 1.04 2.80
CA THR A 44 10.16 1.11 3.57
C THR A 44 10.35 1.01 5.09
N SER A 45 11.52 0.56 5.55
CA SER A 45 11.93 0.57 6.96
C SER A 45 12.19 1.98 7.51
N VAL A 46 12.54 2.95 6.69
CA VAL A 46 12.80 4.34 7.11
C VAL A 46 11.78 5.33 6.56
N MET A 47 11.08 4.98 5.47
CA MET A 47 10.01 5.79 4.88
C MET A 47 8.80 5.94 5.81
N SER A 48 8.20 7.12 5.76
CA SER A 48 6.91 7.46 6.36
C SER A 48 5.78 7.49 5.32
N VAL A 49 4.53 7.60 5.77
CA VAL A 49 3.38 7.77 4.86
C VAL A 49 3.46 9.04 4.00
N HIS A 50 4.16 10.08 4.47
CA HIS A 50 4.34 11.34 3.73
C HIS A 50 5.40 11.23 2.63
N ASP A 51 6.23 10.18 2.66
CA ASP A 51 7.23 9.92 1.63
C ASP A 51 6.64 9.20 0.40
N LEU A 52 5.38 8.75 0.47
CA LEU A 52 4.68 8.14 -0.65
C LEU A 52 4.41 9.16 -1.76
N LYS A 53 5.31 9.15 -2.75
CA LYS A 53 5.24 9.94 -3.99
C LYS A 53 4.81 9.11 -5.20
N GLY A 54 4.45 9.79 -6.29
CA GLY A 54 4.03 9.18 -7.55
C GLY A 54 4.96 8.09 -8.07
N ARG A 55 6.29 8.23 -7.90
CA ARG A 55 7.27 7.18 -8.30
C ARG A 55 6.98 5.79 -7.71
N HIS A 56 6.46 5.73 -6.49
CA HIS A 56 6.15 4.47 -5.81
C HIS A 56 4.89 3.85 -6.41
N ILE A 57 3.88 4.68 -6.67
CA ILE A 57 2.64 4.26 -7.35
C ILE A 57 2.94 3.76 -8.76
N SER A 58 3.73 4.50 -9.54
CA SER A 58 4.14 4.08 -10.89
C SER A 58 4.88 2.75 -10.87
N ARG A 59 5.76 2.51 -9.88
CA ARG A 59 6.46 1.22 -9.75
C ARG A 59 5.50 0.06 -9.44
N LEU A 60 4.52 0.28 -8.55
CA LEU A 60 3.50 -0.72 -8.21
C LEU A 60 2.59 -1.04 -9.40
N VAL A 61 2.08 -0.03 -10.09
CA VAL A 61 1.25 -0.22 -11.29
C VAL A 61 2.02 -0.99 -12.36
N SER A 62 3.29 -0.65 -12.59
CA SER A 62 4.14 -1.40 -13.51
C SER A 62 4.33 -2.86 -13.08
N LEU A 63 4.51 -3.12 -11.78
CA LEU A 63 4.61 -4.48 -11.24
C LEU A 63 3.32 -5.27 -11.47
N TRP A 64 2.15 -4.68 -11.20
CA TRP A 64 0.86 -5.35 -11.37
C TRP A 64 0.53 -5.63 -12.83
N LYS A 65 0.86 -4.70 -13.73
CA LYS A 65 0.75 -4.92 -15.18
C LYS A 65 1.66 -6.06 -15.64
N GLN A 66 2.89 -6.16 -15.13
CA GLN A 66 3.79 -7.29 -15.41
C GLN A 66 3.24 -8.63 -14.91
N GLN A 67 2.43 -8.61 -13.84
CA GLN A 67 1.74 -9.79 -13.31
C GLN A 67 0.42 -10.10 -14.04
N ALA A 68 0.11 -9.38 -15.12
CA ALA A 68 -1.14 -9.51 -15.89
C ALA A 68 -2.41 -9.36 -15.03
N LEU A 69 -2.34 -8.54 -13.96
CA LEU A 69 -3.53 -8.16 -13.20
C LEU A 69 -4.46 -7.31 -14.07
N SER A 70 -5.76 -7.56 -13.96
CA SER A 70 -6.75 -6.78 -14.71
C SER A 70 -6.87 -5.36 -14.16
N ASP A 71 -7.20 -4.40 -15.03
CA ASP A 71 -7.48 -3.02 -14.61
C ASP A 71 -8.62 -2.96 -13.57
N ALA A 72 -9.59 -3.88 -13.64
CA ALA A 72 -10.66 -4.00 -12.66
C ALA A 72 -10.15 -4.44 -11.28
N THR A 73 -9.10 -5.25 -11.22
CA THR A 73 -8.46 -5.68 -9.97
C THR A 73 -7.53 -4.61 -9.40
N MET A 74 -6.94 -3.77 -10.25
CA MET A 74 -6.08 -2.66 -9.84
C MET A 74 -6.86 -1.40 -9.41
N LYS A 75 -8.17 -1.34 -9.68
CA LYS A 75 -9.05 -0.21 -9.36
C LYS A 75 -9.53 -0.25 -7.91
#